data_AF-A0A1V6ALJ2-F1
#
_entry.id   AF-A0A1V6ALJ2-F1
#
_cell.length_a   1.000
_cell.length_b   1.000
_cell.length_c   1.000
_cell.angle_alpha   90.00
_cell.angle_beta   90.00
_cell.angle_gamma   90.00
#
_symmetry.space_group_name_H-M   'P 1'
#
loop_
_entity.id
_entity.type
_entity.pdbx_description
1 polymer ?
#
loop_
_entity_poly.entity_id
_entity_poly.type
_entity_poly.pdbx_seq_one_letter_code
_entity_poly.pdbx_strand_id
1 'polypeptide(L)'
;MSGIMLNWDDSAFFYYIHKGYGKDVKDKQDALACSKAVIDQYEGSGVTDFLMCVNARLASFPSITMENYGDSYNRKIQNNEKVDFSDTWASSFNKVFNEWGIDYFQIWSDRLKELGIKPWISIRMNDAHDTLADTTFLAPDFYYKNPQYRRITHHKTQKYFDGLFDYGEEEIRKRFLGFINETLTRYDVFGIELDWMREAFCFKIGMELKGIEILTSFMQDVKNIVKSHEERKGHDISIAVRVPSRVETCLYLGFDVARWAEYGLVDNVIISPRWSTTDTDMPVEVWKRLLQPYKVSLSAGIEVLIRQNRQADYTYNCMETVYANAVSYFSAGIDKLYLFNFMTMPELFGADRENKALYTLYKNMFDILKGCKDIKSLLTKDRRHFVTFNDLTAPWEKSLYYVPATCNPSKSEPEIFRIRTGRVSINLHAYIQFGIDSKENNICDEDIFIYLNSKRINGLSKIDEPDYYIKSDRFICKIPDIGILNDINIIEAWSLTKEFTITHIEILICNKRKGWCK
;
A
#
# COMPACT_ATOMS: atom_id res chain seq x y z
N MET A 1 9.91 -17.52 -6.62
CA MET A 1 10.69 -16.58 -7.43
C MET A 1 10.47 -15.20 -6.85
N SER A 2 11.54 -14.45 -6.57
CA SER A 2 11.43 -13.05 -6.18
C SER A 2 10.86 -12.22 -7.33
N GLY A 3 10.10 -11.18 -7.02
CA GLY A 3 9.51 -10.30 -8.01
C GLY A 3 8.65 -9.23 -7.37
N ILE A 4 8.08 -8.36 -8.22
CA ILE A 4 7.21 -7.27 -7.81
C ILE A 4 5.78 -7.55 -8.25
N MET A 5 4.86 -7.44 -7.30
CA MET A 5 3.44 -7.31 -7.53
C MET A 5 3.09 -5.82 -7.57
N LEU A 6 2.59 -5.33 -8.70
CA LEU A 6 2.24 -3.91 -8.85
C LEU A 6 0.73 -3.76 -8.99
N ASN A 7 0.10 -3.05 -8.06
CA ASN A 7 -1.33 -2.74 -8.13
C ASN A 7 -1.55 -1.47 -8.95
N TRP A 8 -2.49 -1.55 -9.89
CA TRP A 8 -3.06 -0.44 -10.61
C TRP A 8 -4.51 -0.26 -10.21
N ASP A 9 -4.84 0.91 -9.69
CA ASP A 9 -6.09 1.17 -9.02
C ASP A 9 -7.29 1.29 -9.99
N ASP A 10 -8.49 1.36 -9.40
CA ASP A 10 -9.76 1.29 -10.14
C ASP A 10 -10.05 2.54 -10.97
N SER A 11 -9.36 3.65 -10.70
CA SER A 11 -9.74 5.00 -11.16
C SER A 11 -8.63 5.75 -11.91
N ALA A 12 -7.37 5.42 -11.67
CA ALA A 12 -6.20 6.16 -12.11
C ALA A 12 -6.18 6.30 -13.63
N PHE A 13 -6.49 5.23 -14.36
CA PHE A 13 -6.57 5.29 -15.82
C PHE A 13 -7.59 6.34 -16.27
N PHE A 14 -8.84 6.28 -15.77
CA PHE A 14 -9.87 7.26 -16.13
C PHE A 14 -9.52 8.67 -15.69
N TYR A 15 -8.95 8.84 -14.49
CA TYR A 15 -8.52 10.13 -13.97
C TYR A 15 -7.48 10.79 -14.87
N TYR A 16 -6.48 10.03 -15.32
CA TYR A 16 -5.46 10.54 -16.22
C TYR A 16 -6.02 10.84 -17.62
N ILE A 17 -6.84 9.94 -18.18
CA ILE A 17 -7.54 10.21 -19.45
C ILE A 17 -8.38 11.49 -19.34
N HIS A 18 -9.11 11.70 -18.24
CA HIS A 18 -9.90 12.90 -18.00
C HIS A 18 -9.03 14.16 -18.00
N LYS A 19 -7.90 14.14 -17.30
CA LYS A 19 -6.96 15.27 -17.23
C LYS A 19 -6.29 15.61 -18.56
N GLY A 20 -6.01 14.62 -19.40
CA GLY A 20 -5.39 14.82 -20.71
C GLY A 20 -6.35 14.89 -21.88
N TYR A 21 -7.64 14.78 -21.65
CA TYR A 21 -8.61 14.77 -22.74
C TYR A 21 -8.50 16.05 -23.58
N GLY A 22 -8.44 15.89 -24.90
CA GLY A 22 -8.25 16.98 -25.85
C GLY A 22 -6.80 17.49 -25.99
N LYS A 23 -5.86 17.00 -25.18
CA LYS A 23 -4.42 17.28 -25.30
C LYS A 23 -3.65 16.03 -25.69
N ASP A 24 -3.64 15.06 -24.79
CA ASP A 24 -2.84 13.83 -24.86
C ASP A 24 -3.67 12.63 -25.36
N VAL A 25 -5.00 12.68 -25.16
CA VAL A 25 -5.94 11.68 -25.70
C VAL A 25 -7.12 12.40 -26.34
N LYS A 26 -7.26 12.27 -27.67
CA LYS A 26 -8.27 13.02 -28.44
C LYS A 26 -9.36 12.12 -29.00
N ASP A 27 -9.02 10.87 -29.29
CA ASP A 27 -9.92 9.92 -29.93
C ASP A 27 -9.65 8.48 -29.49
N LYS A 28 -10.42 7.56 -30.10
CA LYS A 28 -10.32 6.12 -29.86
C LYS A 28 -8.92 5.57 -30.15
N GLN A 29 -8.22 6.07 -31.17
CA GLN A 29 -6.91 5.57 -31.54
C GLN A 29 -5.85 5.96 -30.50
N ASP A 30 -5.89 7.20 -30.03
CA ASP A 30 -5.02 7.67 -28.94
C ASP A 30 -5.27 6.86 -27.66
N ALA A 31 -6.53 6.60 -27.31
CA ALA A 31 -6.88 5.82 -26.13
C ALA A 31 -6.42 4.37 -26.20
N LEU A 32 -6.50 3.74 -27.38
CA LEU A 32 -5.96 2.40 -27.63
C LEU A 32 -4.43 2.37 -27.49
N ALA A 33 -3.74 3.36 -28.07
CA ALA A 33 -2.29 3.48 -27.98
C ALA A 33 -1.85 3.69 -26.53
N CYS A 34 -2.51 4.61 -25.82
CA CYS A 34 -2.28 4.89 -24.41
C CYS A 34 -2.49 3.64 -23.54
N SER A 35 -3.57 2.88 -23.76
CA SER A 35 -3.83 1.63 -23.03
C SER A 35 -2.67 0.64 -23.16
N LYS A 36 -2.13 0.45 -24.37
CA LYS A 36 -0.97 -0.44 -24.58
C LYS A 36 0.30 0.10 -23.93
N ALA A 37 0.57 1.39 -24.11
CA ALA A 37 1.76 2.05 -23.57
C ALA A 37 1.84 1.96 -22.04
N VAL A 38 0.69 1.97 -21.34
CA VAL A 38 0.63 1.77 -19.87
C VAL A 38 1.26 0.44 -19.47
N ILE A 39 1.12 -0.62 -20.25
CA ILE A 39 1.72 -1.92 -19.94
C ILE A 39 3.15 -2.02 -20.47
N ASP A 40 3.44 -1.45 -21.64
CA ASP A 40 4.77 -1.49 -22.27
C ASP A 40 5.86 -0.90 -21.36
N GLN A 41 5.55 0.09 -20.54
CA GLN A 41 6.52 0.69 -19.61
C GLN A 41 7.08 -0.30 -18.57
N TYR A 42 6.46 -1.47 -18.38
CA TYR A 42 6.90 -2.49 -17.43
C TYR A 42 7.77 -3.58 -18.06
N GLU A 43 7.95 -3.60 -19.38
CA GLU A 43 8.83 -4.54 -20.07
C GLU A 43 10.28 -4.40 -19.57
N GLY A 44 10.90 -5.52 -19.19
CA GLY A 44 12.28 -5.52 -18.68
C GLY A 44 12.46 -4.86 -17.30
N SER A 45 11.36 -4.52 -16.62
CA SER A 45 11.37 -4.09 -15.21
C SER A 45 11.48 -5.29 -14.26
N GLY A 46 11.29 -5.07 -12.95
CA GLY A 46 11.17 -6.14 -11.95
C GLY A 46 9.74 -6.64 -11.70
N VAL A 47 8.74 -6.13 -12.44
CA VAL A 47 7.33 -6.52 -12.29
C VAL A 47 7.11 -7.91 -12.85
N THR A 48 6.60 -8.80 -12.01
CA THR A 48 6.25 -10.18 -12.40
C THR A 48 4.74 -10.43 -12.38
N ASP A 49 4.01 -9.59 -11.67
CA ASP A 49 2.57 -9.68 -11.46
C ASP A 49 1.98 -8.28 -11.49
N PHE A 50 0.98 -8.06 -12.34
CA PHE A 50 0.31 -6.78 -12.48
C PHE A 50 -1.16 -6.93 -12.12
N LEU A 51 -1.61 -6.20 -11.12
CA LEU A 51 -2.95 -6.31 -10.56
C LEU A 51 -3.82 -5.17 -11.03
N MET A 52 -4.80 -5.50 -11.86
CA MET A 52 -5.78 -4.56 -12.39
C MET A 52 -6.96 -4.47 -11.44
N CYS A 53 -7.05 -3.38 -10.68
CA CYS A 53 -8.17 -3.16 -9.79
C CYS A 53 -9.42 -2.81 -10.60
N VAL A 54 -10.51 -3.57 -10.42
CA VAL A 54 -11.71 -3.46 -11.26
C VAL A 54 -12.90 -2.81 -10.57
N ASN A 55 -12.75 -2.37 -9.32
CA ASN A 55 -13.82 -1.67 -8.61
C ASN A 55 -13.31 -0.85 -7.42
N ALA A 56 -14.12 0.14 -7.05
CA ALA A 56 -14.27 0.62 -5.68
C ALA A 56 -15.66 0.21 -5.18
N ARG A 57 -16.55 1.16 -4.85
CA ARG A 57 -17.98 0.83 -4.64
C ARG A 57 -18.74 0.59 -5.94
N LEU A 58 -18.20 1.10 -7.03
CA LEU A 58 -18.68 0.94 -8.40
C LEU A 58 -17.67 0.11 -9.18
N ALA A 59 -18.15 -0.61 -10.18
CA ALA A 59 -17.30 -1.32 -11.11
C ALA A 59 -16.60 -0.36 -12.10
N SER A 60 -15.35 -0.67 -12.41
CA SER A 60 -14.49 0.00 -13.41
C SER A 60 -14.66 -0.58 -14.81
N PHE A 61 -15.60 -1.50 -15.02
CA PHE A 61 -16.06 -1.92 -16.34
C PHE A 61 -17.60 -1.92 -16.39
N PRO A 62 -18.24 -2.03 -17.58
CA PRO A 62 -19.70 -2.14 -17.72
C PRO A 62 -20.25 -3.44 -17.12
N SER A 63 -20.31 -3.49 -15.79
CA SER A 63 -20.78 -4.64 -15.02
C SER A 63 -22.30 -4.72 -15.03
N ILE A 64 -22.82 -5.95 -15.03
CA ILE A 64 -24.26 -6.23 -14.88
C ILE A 64 -24.64 -6.64 -13.45
N THR A 65 -23.67 -6.99 -12.60
CA THR A 65 -23.90 -7.38 -11.20
C THR A 65 -23.66 -6.24 -10.20
N MET A 66 -22.89 -5.23 -10.60
CA MET A 66 -22.54 -4.06 -9.79
C MET A 66 -22.73 -2.79 -10.63
N GLU A 67 -23.32 -1.74 -10.03
CA GLU A 67 -23.36 -0.42 -10.67
C GLU A 67 -21.93 0.04 -11.01
N ASN A 68 -21.77 0.73 -12.13
CA ASN A 68 -20.47 1.14 -12.66
C ASN A 68 -20.36 2.67 -12.82
N TYR A 69 -19.17 3.17 -13.15
CA TYR A 69 -18.97 4.62 -13.31
C TYR A 69 -19.77 5.22 -14.48
N GLY A 70 -20.20 4.42 -15.46
CA GLY A 70 -21.11 4.84 -16.53
C GLY A 70 -22.53 5.09 -16.02
N ASP A 71 -23.00 4.27 -15.08
CA ASP A 71 -24.27 4.52 -14.38
C ASP A 71 -24.21 5.85 -13.61
N SER A 72 -23.09 6.09 -12.92
CA SER A 72 -22.86 7.36 -12.24
C SER A 72 -22.81 8.55 -13.20
N TYR A 73 -22.11 8.46 -14.33
CA TYR A 73 -22.06 9.51 -15.35
C TYR A 73 -23.47 9.89 -15.87
N ASN A 74 -24.33 8.90 -16.07
CA ASN A 74 -25.68 9.09 -16.58
C ASN A 74 -26.69 9.51 -15.50
N ARG A 75 -26.32 9.44 -14.21
CA ARG A 75 -27.22 9.72 -13.09
C ARG A 75 -27.63 11.20 -13.08
N LYS A 76 -28.93 11.44 -12.88
CA LYS A 76 -29.52 12.79 -12.76
C LYS A 76 -30.14 13.07 -11.39
N ILE A 77 -30.46 12.02 -10.65
CA ILE A 77 -30.96 12.10 -9.28
C ILE A 77 -30.22 11.04 -8.45
N GLN A 78 -29.68 11.42 -7.31
CA GLN A 78 -29.08 10.51 -6.33
C GLN A 78 -29.53 10.93 -4.94
N ASN A 79 -29.93 9.98 -4.09
CA ASN A 79 -30.35 10.27 -2.72
C ASN A 79 -31.38 11.42 -2.60
N ASN A 80 -32.33 11.48 -3.55
CA ASN A 80 -33.36 12.52 -3.69
C ASN A 80 -32.87 13.93 -4.08
N GLU A 81 -31.61 14.08 -4.47
CA GLU A 81 -31.04 15.34 -4.93
C GLU A 81 -30.72 15.28 -6.42
N LYS A 82 -30.83 16.43 -7.11
CA LYS A 82 -30.39 16.54 -8.51
C LYS A 82 -28.87 16.55 -8.56
N VAL A 83 -28.28 15.78 -9.46
CA VAL A 83 -26.83 15.66 -9.62
C VAL A 83 -26.43 15.80 -11.09
N ASP A 84 -25.20 16.27 -11.30
CA ASP A 84 -24.52 16.20 -12.59
C ASP A 84 -23.06 15.81 -12.35
N PHE A 85 -22.68 14.64 -12.84
CA PHE A 85 -21.34 14.08 -12.70
C PHE A 85 -20.57 14.07 -14.03
N SER A 86 -21.06 14.78 -15.04
CA SER A 86 -20.43 14.82 -16.36
C SER A 86 -19.05 15.48 -16.39
N ASP A 87 -18.77 16.40 -15.45
CA ASP A 87 -17.46 17.05 -15.30
C ASP A 87 -16.48 16.28 -14.40
N THR A 88 -16.82 15.04 -14.01
CA THR A 88 -15.93 14.16 -13.25
C THR A 88 -15.18 13.20 -14.17
N TRP A 89 -14.24 12.42 -13.63
CA TRP A 89 -13.56 11.39 -14.41
C TRP A 89 -14.47 10.23 -14.83
N ALA A 90 -15.71 10.13 -14.30
CA ALA A 90 -16.72 9.21 -14.80
C ALA A 90 -17.05 9.46 -16.30
N SER A 91 -16.86 10.69 -16.78
CA SER A 91 -16.92 11.00 -18.22
C SER A 91 -15.92 10.19 -19.04
N SER A 92 -14.70 9.98 -18.53
CA SER A 92 -13.68 9.17 -19.20
C SER A 92 -14.02 7.70 -19.21
N PHE A 93 -14.67 7.17 -18.17
CA PHE A 93 -15.27 5.83 -18.24
C PHE A 93 -16.27 5.76 -19.39
N ASN A 94 -17.20 6.72 -19.47
CA ASN A 94 -18.22 6.72 -20.51
C ASN A 94 -17.60 6.81 -21.93
N LYS A 95 -16.58 7.66 -22.10
CA LYS A 95 -15.84 7.76 -23.37
C LYS A 95 -15.15 6.44 -23.74
N VAL A 96 -14.36 5.89 -22.81
CA VAL A 96 -13.53 4.70 -23.07
C VAL A 96 -14.41 3.47 -23.34
N PHE A 97 -15.34 3.15 -22.45
CA PHE A 97 -16.14 1.93 -22.57
C PHE A 97 -17.36 2.10 -23.47
N ASN A 98 -18.18 3.13 -23.24
CA ASN A 98 -19.51 3.19 -23.87
C ASN A 98 -19.46 3.81 -25.27
N GLU A 99 -18.65 4.85 -25.48
CA GLU A 99 -18.56 5.52 -26.78
C GLU A 99 -17.51 4.88 -27.70
N TRP A 100 -16.30 4.61 -27.19
CA TRP A 100 -15.22 4.05 -28.01
C TRP A 100 -15.20 2.52 -28.02
N GLY A 101 -15.85 1.85 -27.07
CA GLY A 101 -15.87 0.39 -27.00
C GLY A 101 -14.50 -0.20 -26.68
N ILE A 102 -13.71 0.46 -25.83
CA ILE A 102 -12.39 0.01 -25.41
C ILE A 102 -12.50 -0.68 -24.06
N ASP A 103 -12.22 -1.98 -24.04
CA ASP A 103 -11.98 -2.72 -22.80
C ASP A 103 -10.47 -2.74 -22.52
N TYR A 104 -10.00 -1.75 -21.77
CA TYR A 104 -8.57 -1.63 -21.49
C TYR A 104 -8.06 -2.74 -20.56
N PHE A 105 -8.91 -3.35 -19.73
CA PHE A 105 -8.51 -4.50 -18.91
C PHE A 105 -8.20 -5.72 -19.78
N GLN A 106 -8.99 -5.96 -20.83
CA GLN A 106 -8.69 -7.01 -21.81
C GLN A 106 -7.38 -6.71 -22.56
N ILE A 107 -7.20 -5.48 -23.04
CA ILE A 107 -5.96 -5.04 -23.71
C ILE A 107 -4.76 -5.23 -22.80
N TRP A 108 -4.87 -4.85 -21.53
CA TRP A 108 -3.81 -5.01 -20.56
C TRP A 108 -3.52 -6.48 -20.28
N SER A 109 -4.55 -7.30 -20.04
CA SER A 109 -4.38 -8.73 -19.80
C SER A 109 -3.63 -9.42 -20.94
N ASP A 110 -4.03 -9.15 -22.19
CA ASP A 110 -3.40 -9.74 -23.37
C ASP A 110 -1.96 -9.27 -23.51
N ARG A 111 -1.71 -7.97 -23.34
CA ARG A 111 -0.34 -7.42 -23.43
C ARG A 111 0.57 -7.93 -22.31
N LEU A 112 0.05 -8.09 -21.10
CA LEU A 112 0.80 -8.66 -19.96
C LEU A 112 1.23 -10.10 -20.28
N LYS A 113 0.34 -10.93 -20.85
CA LYS A 113 0.66 -12.30 -21.28
C LYS A 113 1.76 -12.32 -22.33
N GLU A 114 1.73 -11.42 -23.32
CA GLU A 114 2.78 -11.27 -24.33
C GLU A 114 4.15 -10.94 -23.71
N LEU A 115 4.17 -10.11 -22.67
CA LEU A 115 5.38 -9.72 -21.94
C LEU A 115 5.84 -10.76 -20.89
N GLY A 116 5.08 -11.83 -20.69
CA GLY A 116 5.35 -12.82 -19.64
C GLY A 116 5.12 -12.29 -18.21
N ILE A 117 4.36 -11.21 -18.05
CA ILE A 117 3.92 -10.68 -16.76
C ILE A 117 2.55 -11.28 -16.44
N LYS A 118 2.36 -11.75 -15.21
CA LYS A 118 1.10 -12.39 -14.82
C LYS A 118 -0.02 -11.34 -14.68
N PRO A 119 -1.10 -11.40 -15.47
CA PRO A 119 -2.24 -10.52 -15.28
C PRO A 119 -3.07 -11.01 -14.10
N TRP A 120 -3.33 -10.13 -13.15
CA TRP A 120 -4.21 -10.35 -12.03
C TRP A 120 -5.36 -9.35 -12.06
N ILE A 121 -6.48 -9.73 -11.47
CA ILE A 121 -7.57 -8.81 -11.13
C ILE A 121 -7.50 -8.55 -9.63
N SER A 122 -7.67 -7.29 -9.22
CA SER A 122 -7.84 -6.91 -7.81
C SER A 122 -9.26 -6.42 -7.57
N ILE A 123 -9.89 -6.89 -6.50
CA ILE A 123 -11.26 -6.50 -6.13
C ILE A 123 -11.22 -5.82 -4.76
N ARG A 124 -11.60 -4.54 -4.70
CA ARG A 124 -11.76 -3.84 -3.41
C ARG A 124 -13.01 -4.37 -2.72
N MET A 125 -12.83 -4.96 -1.55
CA MET A 125 -13.91 -5.70 -0.90
C MET A 125 -14.89 -4.81 -0.14
N ASN A 126 -14.55 -3.56 0.14
CA ASN A 126 -15.39 -2.66 0.93
C ASN A 126 -14.95 -1.19 0.85
N ASP A 127 -14.76 -0.61 -0.34
CA ASP A 127 -14.27 0.78 -0.45
C ASP A 127 -15.24 1.78 0.23
N ALA A 128 -14.69 2.84 0.86
CA ALA A 128 -15.45 3.84 1.62
C ALA A 128 -15.24 5.30 1.19
N HIS A 129 -14.62 5.56 0.05
CA HIS A 129 -14.48 6.93 -0.45
C HIS A 129 -15.84 7.62 -0.56
N ASP A 130 -15.87 8.90 -0.20
CA ASP A 130 -17.07 9.75 -0.13
C ASP A 130 -18.23 9.21 0.71
N THR A 131 -17.95 8.36 1.69
CA THR A 131 -18.97 7.82 2.62
C THR A 131 -19.88 8.86 3.27
N LEU A 132 -19.35 10.05 3.54
CA LEU A 132 -20.05 11.14 4.22
C LEU A 132 -20.85 12.03 3.27
N ALA A 133 -20.66 11.89 1.96
CA ALA A 133 -21.33 12.74 0.98
C ALA A 133 -22.79 12.32 0.82
N ASP A 134 -23.71 13.30 0.88
CA ASP A 134 -25.13 13.05 0.61
C ASP A 134 -25.35 12.61 -0.85
N THR A 135 -24.48 13.04 -1.77
CA THR A 135 -24.36 12.53 -3.15
C THR A 135 -22.90 12.46 -3.59
N THR A 136 -22.55 11.47 -4.42
CA THR A 136 -21.23 11.35 -5.05
C THR A 136 -21.30 10.42 -6.27
N PHE A 137 -20.46 10.71 -7.26
CA PHE A 137 -20.27 9.85 -8.43
C PHE A 137 -19.51 8.56 -8.09
N LEU A 138 -18.92 8.46 -6.89
CA LEU A 138 -18.15 7.32 -6.40
C LEU A 138 -18.98 6.26 -5.68
N ALA A 139 -20.26 6.54 -5.36
CA ALA A 139 -21.13 5.60 -4.67
C ALA A 139 -22.32 5.16 -5.55
N PRO A 140 -22.71 3.88 -5.49
CA PRO A 140 -23.90 3.38 -6.17
C PRO A 140 -25.19 3.87 -5.51
N ASP A 141 -26.29 3.90 -6.26
CA ASP A 141 -27.63 4.09 -5.71
C ASP A 141 -27.94 3.03 -4.63
N PHE A 142 -27.44 1.81 -4.84
CA PHE A 142 -27.52 0.72 -3.86
C PHE A 142 -27.05 1.15 -2.46
N TYR A 143 -26.00 1.96 -2.35
CA TYR A 143 -25.45 2.41 -1.06
C TYR A 143 -26.41 3.34 -0.30
N TYR A 144 -27.10 4.23 -1.02
CA TYR A 144 -28.06 5.16 -0.43
C TYR A 144 -29.42 4.49 -0.14
N LYS A 145 -29.85 3.58 -1.00
CA LYS A 145 -31.12 2.84 -0.87
C LYS A 145 -31.07 1.77 0.23
N ASN A 146 -29.88 1.32 0.64
CA ASN A 146 -29.73 0.22 1.60
C ASN A 146 -28.85 0.59 2.82
N PRO A 147 -29.20 1.62 3.61
CA PRO A 147 -28.44 1.99 4.80
C PRO A 147 -28.41 0.88 5.87
N GLN A 148 -29.38 -0.05 5.86
CA GLN A 148 -29.41 -1.20 6.76
C GLN A 148 -28.26 -2.19 6.57
N TYR A 149 -27.59 -2.17 5.41
CA TYR A 149 -26.43 -3.03 5.14
C TYR A 149 -25.09 -2.40 5.54
N ARG A 150 -25.10 -1.23 6.19
CA ARG A 150 -23.88 -0.61 6.71
C ARG A 150 -23.46 -1.26 8.02
N ARG A 151 -22.17 -1.24 8.32
CA ARG A 151 -21.62 -1.76 9.58
C ARG A 151 -22.02 -0.91 10.79
N ILE A 152 -22.33 0.37 10.60
CA ILE A 152 -22.86 1.24 11.66
C ILE A 152 -24.28 1.67 11.30
N THR A 153 -25.25 1.15 12.06
CA THR A 153 -26.69 1.43 11.88
C THR A 153 -27.34 2.13 13.07
N HIS A 154 -26.65 2.23 14.21
CA HIS A 154 -27.20 2.79 15.45
C HIS A 154 -27.10 4.32 15.53
N HIS A 155 -26.48 4.97 14.54
CA HIS A 155 -26.49 6.42 14.33
C HIS A 155 -26.31 6.76 12.84
N LYS A 156 -26.56 8.02 12.46
CA LYS A 156 -26.23 8.51 11.10
C LYS A 156 -24.74 8.33 10.85
N THR A 157 -24.36 7.93 9.65
CA THR A 157 -22.97 7.88 9.19
C THR A 157 -22.28 9.22 9.42
N GLN A 158 -21.23 9.24 10.24
CA GLN A 158 -20.50 10.46 10.64
C GLN A 158 -18.99 10.36 10.41
N LYS A 159 -18.46 9.14 10.34
CA LYS A 159 -17.04 8.87 10.08
C LYS A 159 -16.86 8.05 8.82
N TYR A 160 -15.67 8.14 8.25
CA TYR A 160 -15.29 7.44 7.02
C TYR A 160 -15.61 5.93 7.05
N PHE A 161 -15.37 5.25 8.18
CA PHE A 161 -15.63 3.82 8.33
C PHE A 161 -17.06 3.44 8.66
N ASP A 162 -17.93 4.40 8.97
CA ASP A 162 -19.29 4.08 9.42
C ASP A 162 -20.13 3.50 8.27
N GLY A 163 -19.88 3.97 7.05
CA GLY A 163 -20.60 3.58 5.83
C GLY A 163 -20.04 2.37 5.11
N LEU A 164 -19.08 1.65 5.69
CA LEU A 164 -18.66 0.36 5.14
C LEU A 164 -19.82 -0.64 5.18
N PHE A 165 -19.88 -1.55 4.21
CA PHE A 165 -20.86 -2.62 4.22
C PHE A 165 -20.56 -3.67 5.31
N ASP A 166 -21.61 -4.27 5.86
CA ASP A 166 -21.54 -5.36 6.83
C ASP A 166 -21.62 -6.72 6.11
N TYR A 167 -20.50 -7.46 6.09
CA TYR A 167 -20.42 -8.82 5.57
C TYR A 167 -21.20 -9.84 6.42
N GLY A 168 -21.69 -9.45 7.60
CA GLY A 168 -22.70 -10.21 8.33
C GLY A 168 -23.98 -10.40 7.51
N GLU A 169 -24.29 -9.44 6.62
CA GLU A 169 -25.45 -9.47 5.74
C GLU A 169 -25.19 -10.35 4.52
N GLU A 170 -26.04 -11.35 4.29
CA GLU A 170 -25.89 -12.30 3.18
C GLU A 170 -25.96 -11.60 1.81
N GLU A 171 -26.79 -10.57 1.68
CA GLU A 171 -26.94 -9.81 0.44
C GLU A 171 -25.66 -9.06 0.04
N ILE A 172 -24.86 -8.62 1.01
CA ILE A 172 -23.54 -8.04 0.75
C ILE A 172 -22.59 -9.11 0.24
N ARG A 173 -22.55 -10.28 0.87
CA ARG A 173 -21.72 -11.41 0.41
C ARG A 173 -22.09 -11.86 -1.00
N LYS A 174 -23.38 -12.05 -1.29
CA LYS A 174 -23.88 -12.41 -2.62
C LYS A 174 -23.48 -11.39 -3.69
N ARG A 175 -23.56 -10.09 -3.37
CA ARG A 175 -23.14 -9.03 -4.29
C ARG A 175 -21.67 -9.19 -4.72
N PHE A 176 -20.76 -9.39 -3.76
CA PHE A 176 -19.34 -9.56 -4.07
C PHE A 176 -19.04 -10.92 -4.74
N LEU A 177 -19.69 -12.02 -4.33
CA LEU A 177 -19.56 -13.32 -5.00
C LEU A 177 -20.04 -13.25 -6.46
N GLY A 178 -21.16 -12.56 -6.70
CA GLY A 178 -21.68 -12.32 -8.06
C GLY A 178 -20.71 -11.52 -8.92
N PHE A 179 -20.12 -10.47 -8.35
CA PHE A 179 -19.12 -9.65 -9.04
C PHE A 179 -17.84 -10.44 -9.35
N ILE A 180 -17.31 -11.22 -8.40
CA ILE A 180 -16.16 -12.11 -8.62
C ILE A 180 -16.44 -13.08 -9.78
N ASN A 181 -17.61 -13.72 -9.78
CA ASN A 181 -17.99 -14.64 -10.85
C ASN A 181 -18.12 -13.94 -12.22
N GLU A 182 -18.70 -12.73 -12.26
CA GLU A 182 -18.77 -11.93 -13.48
C GLU A 182 -17.37 -11.57 -14.00
N THR A 183 -16.48 -11.12 -13.12
CA THR A 183 -15.13 -10.71 -13.51
C THR A 183 -14.33 -11.87 -14.10
N LEU A 184 -14.39 -13.06 -13.49
CA LEU A 184 -13.74 -14.27 -14.01
C LEU A 184 -14.40 -14.82 -15.28
N THR A 185 -15.69 -14.54 -15.49
CA THR A 185 -16.36 -14.83 -16.75
C THR A 185 -15.78 -13.95 -17.86
N ARG A 186 -15.56 -12.66 -17.57
CA ARG A 186 -15.10 -11.66 -18.52
C ARG A 186 -13.63 -11.78 -18.87
N TYR A 187 -12.75 -11.96 -17.89
CA TYR A 187 -11.31 -11.91 -18.08
C TYR A 187 -10.64 -13.25 -17.79
N ASP A 188 -9.82 -13.68 -18.74
CA ASP A 188 -8.92 -14.82 -18.59
C ASP A 188 -7.59 -14.35 -17.97
N VAL A 189 -7.37 -14.63 -16.69
CA VAL A 189 -6.28 -14.04 -15.89
C VAL A 189 -5.54 -15.10 -15.07
N PHE A 190 -4.32 -14.80 -14.65
CA PHE A 190 -3.51 -15.71 -13.81
C PHE A 190 -4.11 -15.89 -12.41
N GLY A 191 -4.74 -14.85 -11.87
CA GLY A 191 -5.33 -14.91 -10.54
C GLY A 191 -6.19 -13.71 -10.18
N ILE A 192 -6.85 -13.82 -9.03
CA ILE A 192 -7.63 -12.77 -8.39
C ILE A 192 -7.02 -12.40 -7.03
N GLU A 193 -7.04 -11.12 -6.70
CA GLU A 193 -6.79 -10.58 -5.37
C GLU A 193 -8.10 -10.08 -4.77
N LEU A 194 -8.40 -10.54 -3.55
CA LEU A 194 -9.41 -9.93 -2.69
C LEU A 194 -8.72 -8.91 -1.79
N ASP A 195 -8.89 -7.64 -2.13
CA ASP A 195 -8.31 -6.53 -1.38
C ASP A 195 -9.20 -6.16 -0.19
N TRP A 196 -9.03 -6.90 0.91
CA TRP A 196 -9.68 -6.60 2.19
C TRP A 196 -9.15 -5.32 2.83
N MET A 197 -8.00 -4.79 2.41
CA MET A 197 -7.45 -3.54 2.91
C MET A 197 -8.10 -2.30 2.27
N ARG A 198 -9.14 -2.48 1.45
CA ARG A 198 -10.06 -1.43 0.97
C ARG A 198 -11.53 -1.83 1.17
N GLU A 199 -12.09 -1.79 2.38
CA GLU A 199 -11.48 -1.51 3.68
C GLU A 199 -11.72 -2.64 4.69
N ALA A 200 -10.78 -2.80 5.63
CA ALA A 200 -10.66 -3.99 6.48
C ALA A 200 -11.72 -4.15 7.58
N PHE A 201 -12.63 -3.19 7.75
CA PHE A 201 -13.72 -3.30 8.74
C PHE A 201 -14.97 -3.90 8.09
N CYS A 202 -15.07 -5.23 8.10
CA CYS A 202 -16.14 -5.95 7.41
C CYS A 202 -17.42 -6.16 8.22
N PHE A 203 -17.41 -5.91 9.54
CA PHE A 203 -18.53 -6.28 10.41
C PHE A 203 -19.02 -5.13 11.27
N LYS A 204 -20.29 -5.22 11.70
CA LYS A 204 -20.82 -4.45 12.84
C LYS A 204 -19.89 -4.58 14.04
N ILE A 205 -19.74 -3.48 14.79
CA ILE A 205 -18.85 -3.43 15.97
C ILE A 205 -19.21 -4.55 16.96
N GLY A 206 -18.23 -5.36 17.33
CA GLY A 206 -18.38 -6.48 18.27
C GLY A 206 -18.80 -7.80 17.63
N MET A 207 -19.04 -7.83 16.31
CA MET A 207 -19.42 -9.04 15.57
C MET A 207 -18.23 -9.71 14.86
N GLU A 208 -17.02 -9.16 14.97
CA GLU A 208 -15.84 -9.61 14.23
C GLU A 208 -15.46 -11.06 14.54
N LEU A 209 -15.63 -11.51 15.80
CA LEU A 209 -15.36 -12.91 16.19
C LEU A 209 -16.32 -13.89 15.51
N LYS A 210 -17.61 -13.57 15.42
CA LYS A 210 -18.58 -14.36 14.64
C LYS A 210 -18.28 -14.24 13.14
N GLY A 211 -17.76 -13.08 12.73
CA GLY A 211 -17.33 -12.78 11.39
C GLY A 211 -16.26 -13.73 10.84
N ILE A 212 -15.46 -14.37 11.70
CA ILE A 212 -14.45 -15.37 11.30
C ILE A 212 -15.08 -16.51 10.50
N GLU A 213 -16.15 -17.11 11.02
CA GLU A 213 -16.83 -18.22 10.33
C GLU A 213 -17.48 -17.71 9.03
N ILE A 214 -18.02 -16.49 9.05
CA ILE A 214 -18.68 -15.87 7.90
C ILE A 214 -17.68 -15.61 6.76
N LEU A 215 -16.52 -15.01 7.04
CA LEU A 215 -15.52 -14.78 6.00
C LEU A 215 -14.82 -16.07 5.57
N THR A 216 -14.65 -17.04 6.47
CA THR A 216 -14.12 -18.36 6.06
C THR A 216 -15.07 -19.05 5.09
N SER A 217 -16.38 -19.04 5.36
CA SER A 217 -17.39 -19.54 4.43
C SER A 217 -17.39 -18.76 3.12
N PHE A 218 -17.26 -17.43 3.17
CA PHE A 218 -17.14 -16.60 1.98
C PHE A 218 -15.92 -16.99 1.13
N MET A 219 -14.76 -17.25 1.75
CA MET A 219 -13.56 -17.70 1.04
C MET A 219 -13.73 -19.09 0.42
N GLN A 220 -14.50 -19.99 1.04
CA GLN A 220 -14.87 -21.28 0.44
C GLN A 220 -15.74 -21.08 -0.80
N ASP A 221 -16.74 -20.19 -0.75
CA ASP A 221 -17.58 -19.85 -1.90
C ASP A 221 -16.74 -19.25 -3.04
N VAL A 222 -15.79 -18.37 -2.73
CA VAL A 222 -14.84 -17.84 -3.73
C VAL A 222 -14.02 -18.98 -4.34
N LYS A 223 -13.49 -19.91 -3.53
CA LYS A 223 -12.72 -21.05 -4.05
C LYS A 223 -13.55 -21.92 -4.99
N ASN A 224 -14.83 -22.13 -4.69
CA ASN A 224 -15.75 -22.89 -5.55
C ASN A 224 -16.02 -22.17 -6.89
N ILE A 225 -16.22 -20.85 -6.87
CA ILE A 225 -16.36 -20.04 -8.09
C ILE A 225 -15.08 -20.15 -8.93
N VAL A 226 -13.91 -19.99 -8.30
CA VAL A 226 -12.60 -20.09 -8.97
C VAL A 226 -12.42 -21.47 -9.59
N LYS A 227 -12.66 -22.56 -8.86
CA LYS A 227 -12.58 -23.93 -9.37
C LYS A 227 -13.47 -24.17 -10.59
N SER A 228 -14.68 -23.65 -10.57
CA SER A 228 -15.61 -23.73 -11.72
C SER A 228 -15.08 -22.97 -12.96
N HIS A 229 -14.31 -21.89 -12.76
CA HIS A 229 -13.64 -21.17 -13.85
C HIS A 229 -12.38 -21.88 -14.33
N GLU A 230 -11.58 -22.46 -13.43
CA GLU A 230 -10.41 -23.27 -13.79
C GLU A 230 -10.79 -24.43 -14.72
N GLU A 231 -11.89 -25.14 -14.41
CA GLU A 231 -12.44 -26.22 -15.25
C GLU A 231 -12.83 -25.72 -16.65
N ARG A 232 -13.43 -24.53 -16.75
CA ARG A 232 -13.86 -23.93 -18.02
C ARG A 232 -12.70 -23.37 -18.85
N LYS A 233 -11.68 -22.81 -18.19
CA LYS A 233 -10.54 -22.15 -18.84
C LYS A 233 -9.40 -23.13 -19.14
N GLY A 234 -9.35 -24.26 -18.44
CA GLY A 234 -8.32 -25.29 -18.62
C GLY A 234 -6.98 -24.96 -17.97
N HIS A 235 -6.95 -24.06 -16.99
CA HIS A 235 -5.76 -23.76 -16.19
C HIS A 235 -6.14 -23.31 -14.77
N ASP A 236 -5.19 -23.42 -13.83
CA ASP A 236 -5.36 -22.95 -12.46
C ASP A 236 -5.44 -21.41 -12.39
N ILE A 237 -6.23 -20.89 -11.44
CA ILE A 237 -6.44 -19.46 -11.19
C ILE A 237 -6.10 -19.22 -9.72
N SER A 238 -5.06 -18.42 -9.49
CA SER A 238 -4.56 -18.19 -8.13
C SER A 238 -5.44 -17.21 -7.34
N ILE A 239 -5.54 -17.42 -6.02
CA ILE A 239 -6.25 -16.54 -5.09
C ILE A 239 -5.25 -15.85 -4.16
N ALA A 240 -5.21 -14.53 -4.21
CA ALA A 240 -4.49 -13.68 -3.27
C ALA A 240 -5.45 -12.93 -2.33
N VAL A 241 -4.99 -12.64 -1.11
CA VAL A 241 -5.70 -11.75 -0.18
C VAL A 241 -4.76 -10.65 0.31
N ARG A 242 -5.21 -9.40 0.29
CA ARG A 242 -4.50 -8.29 0.96
C ARG A 242 -5.13 -8.02 2.32
N VAL A 243 -4.33 -8.12 3.38
CA VAL A 243 -4.79 -8.14 4.78
C VAL A 243 -3.91 -7.24 5.68
N PRO A 244 -4.38 -6.89 6.90
CA PRO A 244 -3.57 -6.11 7.85
C PRO A 244 -2.20 -6.75 8.14
N SER A 245 -1.20 -5.92 8.48
CA SER A 245 0.17 -6.41 8.67
C SER A 245 0.37 -7.29 9.91
N ARG A 246 -0.49 -7.16 10.92
CA ARG A 246 -0.42 -7.93 12.17
C ARG A 246 -1.42 -9.07 12.18
N VAL A 247 -0.98 -10.26 12.61
CA VAL A 247 -1.77 -11.49 12.64
C VAL A 247 -2.97 -11.33 13.58
N GLU A 248 -2.75 -10.75 14.76
CA GLU A 248 -3.77 -10.48 15.75
C GLU A 248 -4.81 -9.47 15.23
N THR A 249 -4.37 -8.41 14.54
CA THR A 249 -5.29 -7.45 13.91
C THR A 249 -6.13 -8.12 12.83
N CYS A 250 -5.55 -9.05 12.04
CA CYS A 250 -6.33 -9.84 11.08
C CYS A 250 -7.45 -10.61 11.79
N LEU A 251 -7.11 -11.37 12.83
CA LEU A 251 -8.08 -12.17 13.58
C LEU A 251 -9.16 -11.30 14.25
N TYR A 252 -8.76 -10.18 14.86
CA TYR A 252 -9.67 -9.23 15.50
C TYR A 252 -10.63 -8.54 14.54
N LEU A 253 -10.32 -8.50 13.24
CA LEU A 253 -11.20 -7.97 12.19
C LEU A 253 -12.01 -9.05 11.47
N GLY A 254 -11.87 -10.32 11.88
CA GLY A 254 -12.60 -11.46 11.32
C GLY A 254 -11.85 -12.25 10.25
N PHE A 255 -10.57 -11.97 10.02
CA PHE A 255 -9.74 -12.64 9.01
C PHE A 255 -8.89 -13.76 9.64
N ASP A 256 -9.39 -15.00 9.62
CA ASP A 256 -8.60 -16.19 10.02
C ASP A 256 -7.76 -16.71 8.85
N VAL A 257 -6.72 -15.94 8.53
CA VAL A 257 -5.83 -16.20 7.38
C VAL A 257 -5.10 -17.55 7.52
N ALA A 258 -4.79 -17.96 8.75
CA ALA A 258 -4.16 -19.25 9.00
C ALA A 258 -5.08 -20.41 8.60
N ARG A 259 -6.36 -20.34 8.97
CA ARG A 259 -7.38 -21.32 8.54
C ARG A 259 -7.62 -21.29 7.03
N TRP A 260 -7.61 -20.11 6.42
CA TRP A 260 -7.73 -20.01 4.96
C TRP A 260 -6.57 -20.71 4.25
N ALA A 261 -5.34 -20.57 4.77
CA ALA A 261 -4.17 -21.27 4.25
C ALA A 261 -4.25 -22.79 4.48
N GLU A 262 -4.67 -23.23 5.68
CA GLU A 262 -4.90 -24.64 6.01
C GLU A 262 -5.90 -25.31 5.05
N TYR A 263 -6.99 -24.62 4.75
CA TYR A 263 -8.06 -25.12 3.87
C TYR A 263 -7.74 -24.97 2.38
N GLY A 264 -6.58 -24.40 2.01
CA GLY A 264 -6.20 -24.18 0.62
C GLY A 264 -7.08 -23.16 -0.11
N LEU A 265 -7.62 -22.18 0.62
CA LEU A 265 -8.50 -21.12 0.11
C LEU A 265 -7.72 -19.92 -0.45
N VAL A 266 -6.44 -19.81 -0.12
CA VAL A 266 -5.54 -18.74 -0.57
C VAL A 266 -4.20 -19.34 -0.99
N ASP A 267 -3.60 -18.77 -2.03
CA ASP A 267 -2.27 -19.14 -2.52
C ASP A 267 -1.22 -18.06 -2.21
N ASN A 268 -1.65 -16.81 -2.02
CA ASN A 268 -0.77 -15.70 -1.65
C ASN A 268 -1.42 -14.80 -0.59
N VAL A 269 -0.69 -14.50 0.48
CA VAL A 269 -1.09 -13.53 1.50
C VAL A 269 -0.22 -12.30 1.33
N ILE A 270 -0.86 -11.14 1.17
CA ILE A 270 -0.20 -9.83 1.05
C ILE A 270 -0.48 -9.06 2.33
N ILE A 271 0.55 -8.94 3.17
CA ILE A 271 0.48 -8.13 4.39
C ILE A 271 0.85 -6.69 4.05
N SER A 272 0.04 -5.71 4.44
CA SER A 272 0.23 -4.32 4.00
C SER A 272 -0.21 -3.33 5.08
N PRO A 273 0.38 -2.11 5.12
CA PRO A 273 -0.29 -0.97 5.72
C PRO A 273 -1.56 -0.62 4.93
N ARG A 274 -2.40 0.23 5.52
CA ARG A 274 -3.65 0.69 4.92
C ARG A 274 -3.42 1.77 3.88
N TRP A 275 -2.91 2.95 4.26
CA TRP A 275 -2.77 4.09 3.33
C TRP A 275 -1.85 5.20 3.83
N SER A 276 -1.98 5.58 5.10
CA SER A 276 -1.48 6.85 5.61
C SER A 276 0.04 6.89 5.82
N THR A 277 0.70 5.74 5.74
CA THR A 277 2.16 5.58 5.70
C THR A 277 2.52 4.17 5.26
N THR A 278 3.71 3.98 4.70
CA THR A 278 4.37 2.69 4.64
C THR A 278 4.72 2.25 6.06
N ASP A 279 4.21 1.11 6.51
CA ASP A 279 4.74 0.42 7.68
C ASP A 279 6.11 -0.13 7.30
N THR A 280 7.15 0.30 8.02
CA THR A 280 8.56 -0.06 7.80
C THR A 280 9.02 -1.23 8.67
N ASP A 281 8.13 -1.73 9.54
CA ASP A 281 8.45 -2.71 10.56
C ASP A 281 7.47 -3.89 10.63
N MET A 282 6.84 -4.26 9.51
CA MET A 282 5.86 -5.36 9.48
C MET A 282 6.46 -6.70 9.97
N PRO A 283 5.70 -7.53 10.73
CA PRO A 283 6.18 -8.76 11.35
C PRO A 283 6.26 -9.94 10.36
N VAL A 284 7.04 -9.78 9.28
CA VAL A 284 7.20 -10.79 8.21
C VAL A 284 7.59 -12.16 8.75
N GLU A 285 8.52 -12.22 9.72
CA GLU A 285 9.03 -13.47 10.26
C GLU A 285 7.95 -14.27 11.00
N VAL A 286 7.00 -13.57 11.63
CA VAL A 286 5.84 -14.19 12.30
C VAL A 286 4.93 -14.82 11.25
N TRP A 287 4.62 -14.10 10.17
CA TRP A 287 3.83 -14.61 9.06
C TRP A 287 4.49 -15.79 8.34
N LYS A 288 5.81 -15.71 8.08
CA LYS A 288 6.53 -16.83 7.46
C LYS A 288 6.44 -18.09 8.30
N ARG A 289 6.55 -18.00 9.64
CA ARG A 289 6.37 -19.14 10.54
C ARG A 289 4.94 -19.66 10.53
N LEU A 290 3.95 -18.76 10.58
CA LEU A 290 2.52 -19.11 10.56
C LEU A 290 2.13 -19.86 9.27
N LEU A 291 2.64 -19.43 8.12
CA LEU A 291 2.31 -19.97 6.81
C LEU A 291 3.21 -21.13 6.36
N GLN A 292 4.33 -21.38 7.07
CA GLN A 292 5.32 -22.41 6.71
C GLN A 292 4.73 -23.82 6.48
N PRO A 293 3.71 -24.28 7.22
CA PRO A 293 3.10 -25.59 6.98
C PRO A 293 2.30 -25.69 5.67
N TYR A 294 1.96 -24.55 5.06
CA TYR A 294 1.03 -24.45 3.93
C TYR A 294 1.75 -24.03 2.66
N LYS A 295 1.18 -24.36 1.50
CA LYS A 295 1.71 -23.96 0.18
C LYS A 295 1.26 -22.54 -0.19
N VAL A 296 1.52 -21.57 0.68
CA VAL A 296 1.09 -20.18 0.54
C VAL A 296 2.30 -19.26 0.45
N SER A 297 2.35 -18.42 -0.58
CA SER A 297 3.38 -17.37 -0.68
C SER A 297 3.04 -16.19 0.21
N LEU A 298 4.08 -15.50 0.71
CA LEU A 298 3.92 -14.28 1.48
C LEU A 298 4.49 -13.09 0.70
N SER A 299 3.69 -12.05 0.56
CA SER A 299 4.11 -10.79 -0.04
C SER A 299 4.00 -9.66 0.98
N ALA A 300 4.87 -8.65 0.90
CA ALA A 300 4.79 -7.45 1.74
C ALA A 300 4.45 -6.22 0.90
N GLY A 301 3.33 -5.58 1.23
CA GLY A 301 2.84 -4.35 0.64
C GLY A 301 3.50 -3.11 1.23
N ILE A 302 3.87 -2.17 0.37
CA ILE A 302 4.18 -0.80 0.77
C ILE A 302 3.22 0.17 0.09
N GLU A 303 2.98 1.29 0.75
CA GLU A 303 2.16 2.39 0.25
C GLU A 303 3.03 3.49 -0.36
N VAL A 304 2.48 4.30 -1.25
CA VAL A 304 3.25 5.41 -1.85
C VAL A 304 3.64 6.46 -0.79
N LEU A 305 2.78 6.65 0.21
CA LEU A 305 2.99 7.54 1.32
C LEU A 305 3.98 6.94 2.33
N ILE A 306 4.76 7.80 2.97
CA ILE A 306 5.63 7.43 4.07
C ILE A 306 5.73 8.63 5.02
N ARG A 307 5.52 8.41 6.31
CA ARG A 307 5.66 9.40 7.39
C ARG A 307 5.76 8.70 8.74
N GLN A 308 6.39 9.36 9.70
CA GLN A 308 6.72 8.73 10.99
C GLN A 308 5.62 8.88 12.05
N ASN A 309 4.68 9.82 11.86
CA ASN A 309 3.54 10.00 12.74
C ASN A 309 2.33 10.62 12.02
N ARG A 310 1.18 10.62 12.68
CA ARG A 310 -0.10 11.07 12.10
C ARG A 310 -0.25 12.60 12.00
N GLN A 311 0.53 13.34 12.77
CA GLN A 311 0.51 14.81 12.80
C GLN A 311 1.41 15.42 11.71
N ALA A 312 2.42 14.67 11.26
CA ALA A 312 3.28 15.07 10.16
C ALA A 312 2.50 15.09 8.84
N ASP A 313 2.88 16.06 7.99
CA ASP A 313 2.38 16.18 6.63
C ASP A 313 2.60 14.87 5.85
N TYR A 314 1.75 14.64 4.86
CA TYR A 314 1.93 13.52 3.95
C TYR A 314 3.18 13.72 3.11
N THR A 315 4.12 12.80 3.24
CA THR A 315 5.30 12.71 2.38
C THR A 315 5.28 11.43 1.57
N TYR A 316 6.04 11.41 0.47
CA TYR A 316 6.11 10.27 -0.45
C TYR A 316 7.40 9.49 -0.27
N ASN A 317 7.34 8.19 -0.55
CA ASN A 317 8.54 7.39 -0.73
C ASN A 317 9.44 7.99 -1.82
N CYS A 318 10.76 7.85 -1.66
CA CYS A 318 11.75 8.10 -2.69
C CYS A 318 12.42 6.77 -3.10
N MET A 319 13.33 6.81 -4.07
CA MET A 319 14.03 5.60 -4.53
C MET A 319 14.71 4.84 -3.37
N GLU A 320 15.39 5.58 -2.49
CA GLU A 320 16.13 5.03 -1.36
C GLU A 320 15.23 4.43 -0.28
N THR A 321 14.03 4.98 -0.04
CA THR A 321 13.08 4.41 0.93
C THR A 321 12.36 3.20 0.35
N VAL A 322 12.08 3.16 -0.96
CA VAL A 322 11.55 1.95 -1.60
C VAL A 322 12.58 0.83 -1.54
N TYR A 323 13.86 1.10 -1.86
CA TYR A 323 14.93 0.11 -1.72
C TYR A 323 15.14 -0.34 -0.28
N ALA A 324 15.03 0.57 0.69
CA ALA A 324 15.12 0.25 2.10
C ALA A 324 14.06 -0.79 2.50
N ASN A 325 12.79 -0.52 2.21
CA ASN A 325 11.69 -1.43 2.52
C ASN A 325 11.82 -2.77 1.78
N ALA A 326 12.20 -2.73 0.49
CA ALA A 326 12.40 -3.93 -0.30
C ALA A 326 13.47 -4.85 0.30
N VAL A 327 14.66 -4.32 0.65
CA VAL A 327 15.71 -5.14 1.30
C VAL A 327 15.26 -5.66 2.64
N SER A 328 14.64 -4.82 3.47
CA SER A 328 14.17 -5.24 4.80
C SER A 328 13.24 -6.44 4.70
N TYR A 329 12.25 -6.39 3.81
CA TYR A 329 11.26 -7.46 3.68
C TYR A 329 11.75 -8.68 2.92
N PHE A 330 12.58 -8.54 1.87
CA PHE A 330 13.23 -9.69 1.24
C PHE A 330 14.20 -10.40 2.20
N SER A 331 14.91 -9.67 3.05
CA SER A 331 15.78 -10.26 4.07
C SER A 331 14.98 -11.05 5.11
N ALA A 332 13.79 -10.56 5.47
CA ALA A 332 12.87 -11.24 6.37
C ALA A 332 12.14 -12.45 5.73
N GLY A 333 12.27 -12.63 4.40
CA GLY A 333 11.86 -13.86 3.71
C GLY A 333 10.55 -13.79 2.93
N ILE A 334 10.06 -12.59 2.56
CA ILE A 334 8.94 -12.48 1.61
C ILE A 334 9.29 -13.12 0.28
N ASP A 335 8.27 -13.60 -0.42
CA ASP A 335 8.36 -14.13 -1.77
C ASP A 335 8.29 -13.00 -2.82
N LYS A 336 7.47 -11.97 -2.58
CA LYS A 336 7.34 -10.81 -3.47
C LYS A 336 7.16 -9.49 -2.71
N LEU A 337 7.67 -8.41 -3.28
CA LEU A 337 7.34 -7.05 -2.87
C LEU A 337 6.05 -6.62 -3.56
N TYR A 338 5.11 -6.03 -2.82
CA TYR A 338 3.85 -5.52 -3.35
C TYR A 338 3.83 -3.99 -3.27
N LEU A 339 3.47 -3.31 -4.36
CA LEU A 339 3.44 -1.85 -4.45
C LEU A 339 1.99 -1.38 -4.65
N PHE A 340 1.44 -0.68 -3.65
CA PHE A 340 0.13 -0.04 -3.73
C PHE A 340 0.29 1.48 -3.91
N ASN A 341 -0.49 2.09 -4.80
CA ASN A 341 -0.41 3.52 -5.18
C ASN A 341 0.87 3.97 -5.91
N PHE A 342 1.68 3.06 -6.47
CA PHE A 342 2.86 3.40 -7.29
C PHE A 342 2.52 3.43 -8.79
N MET A 343 1.44 4.12 -9.16
CA MET A 343 0.93 4.17 -10.53
C MET A 343 1.47 5.40 -11.25
N THR A 344 1.90 5.22 -12.49
CA THR A 344 2.28 6.34 -13.34
C THR A 344 1.94 6.06 -14.79
N MET A 345 1.38 7.06 -15.48
CA MET A 345 1.17 6.96 -16.91
C MET A 345 2.52 7.07 -17.63
N PRO A 346 2.64 6.49 -18.84
CA PRO A 346 3.80 6.67 -19.70
C PRO A 346 4.16 8.15 -19.87
N GLU A 347 5.46 8.44 -19.95
CA GLU A 347 5.99 9.80 -20.09
C GLU A 347 5.55 10.80 -18.99
N LEU A 348 5.08 10.29 -17.85
CA LEU A 348 4.54 11.08 -16.73
C LEU A 348 3.27 11.87 -17.13
N PHE A 349 2.49 11.33 -18.05
CA PHE A 349 1.24 11.92 -18.49
C PHE A 349 0.28 12.18 -17.31
N GLY A 350 -0.16 13.43 -17.18
CA GLY A 350 -1.05 13.91 -16.12
C GLY A 350 -0.46 13.96 -14.71
N ALA A 351 0.84 13.64 -14.54
CA ALA A 351 1.54 13.80 -13.28
C ALA A 351 1.68 15.29 -12.91
N ASP A 352 1.43 15.61 -11.65
CA ASP A 352 1.57 16.98 -11.13
C ASP A 352 3.05 17.34 -10.95
N ARG A 353 3.52 18.34 -11.70
CA ARG A 353 4.91 18.84 -11.65
C ARG A 353 5.18 19.72 -10.42
N GLU A 354 4.15 20.26 -9.78
CA GLU A 354 4.28 21.09 -8.58
C GLU A 354 4.57 20.23 -7.35
N ASN A 355 4.00 19.03 -7.30
CA ASN A 355 4.38 17.99 -6.33
C ASN A 355 5.71 17.33 -6.71
N LYS A 356 6.82 18.06 -6.51
CA LYS A 356 8.19 17.66 -6.89
C LYS A 356 8.59 16.28 -6.37
N ALA A 357 8.15 15.91 -5.16
CA ALA A 357 8.51 14.64 -4.55
C ALA A 357 7.87 13.46 -5.29
N LEU A 358 6.54 13.50 -5.47
CA LEU A 358 5.82 12.47 -6.21
C LEU A 358 6.25 12.41 -7.68
N TYR A 359 6.43 13.57 -8.32
CA TYR A 359 6.93 13.65 -9.69
C TYR A 359 8.31 12.98 -9.84
N THR A 360 9.21 13.20 -8.88
CA THR A 360 10.54 12.57 -8.86
C THR A 360 10.45 11.07 -8.64
N LEU A 361 9.56 10.61 -7.74
CA LEU A 361 9.30 9.18 -7.55
C LEU A 361 8.85 8.53 -8.87
N TYR A 362 7.88 9.12 -9.55
CA TYR A 362 7.35 8.60 -10.81
C TYR A 362 8.39 8.62 -11.94
N LYS A 363 9.18 9.70 -12.05
CA LYS A 363 10.29 9.78 -13.01
C LYS A 363 11.30 8.63 -12.83
N ASN A 364 11.49 8.19 -11.60
CA ASN A 364 12.44 7.14 -11.24
C ASN A 364 11.81 5.73 -11.20
N MET A 365 10.51 5.59 -11.54
CA MET A 365 9.75 4.36 -11.30
C MET A 365 10.38 3.14 -11.99
N PHE A 366 10.81 3.26 -13.24
CA PHE A 366 11.43 2.15 -13.97
C PHE A 366 12.71 1.65 -13.28
N ASP A 367 13.58 2.57 -12.87
CA ASP A 367 14.82 2.23 -12.16
C ASP A 367 14.54 1.61 -10.80
N ILE A 368 13.53 2.12 -10.08
CA ILE A 368 13.06 1.55 -8.81
C ILE A 368 12.60 0.11 -9.01
N LEU A 369 11.70 -0.14 -9.97
CA LEU A 369 11.18 -1.47 -10.27
C LEU A 369 12.30 -2.43 -10.69
N LYS A 370 13.22 -1.97 -11.54
CA LYS A 370 14.39 -2.75 -11.96
C LYS A 370 15.34 -3.05 -10.80
N GLY A 371 15.52 -2.10 -9.88
CA GLY A 371 16.33 -2.25 -8.68
C GLY A 371 15.75 -3.26 -7.70
N CYS A 372 14.42 -3.29 -7.55
CA CYS A 372 13.68 -4.15 -6.62
C CYS A 372 13.41 -5.57 -7.12
N LYS A 373 13.90 -5.97 -8.31
CA LYS A 373 13.64 -7.29 -8.90
C LYS A 373 14.14 -8.47 -8.04
N ASP A 374 15.21 -8.26 -7.28
CA ASP A 374 15.81 -9.25 -6.39
C ASP A 374 16.66 -8.60 -5.30
N ILE A 375 16.87 -9.33 -4.20
CA ILE A 375 17.67 -8.82 -3.06
C ILE A 375 19.11 -8.49 -3.46
N LYS A 376 19.73 -9.28 -4.35
CA LYS A 376 21.14 -9.10 -4.73
C LYS A 376 21.38 -7.75 -5.39
N SER A 377 20.44 -7.30 -6.23
CA SER A 377 20.46 -6.01 -6.92
C SER A 377 20.31 -4.83 -5.95
N LEU A 378 19.66 -5.06 -4.81
CA LEU A 378 19.42 -4.04 -3.79
C LEU A 378 20.57 -3.91 -2.78
N LEU A 379 21.36 -4.95 -2.53
CA LEU A 379 22.42 -4.95 -1.50
C LEU A 379 23.51 -3.90 -1.70
N THR A 380 23.62 -3.30 -2.89
CA THR A 380 24.58 -2.24 -3.21
C THR A 380 23.91 -0.88 -3.41
N LYS A 381 22.62 -0.73 -3.11
CA LYS A 381 21.89 0.52 -3.30
C LYS A 381 21.96 1.39 -2.05
N ASP A 382 21.85 2.69 -2.26
CA ASP A 382 21.70 3.65 -1.16
C ASP A 382 20.27 3.51 -0.59
N ARG A 383 20.14 3.54 0.73
CA ARG A 383 18.90 3.19 1.46
C ARG A 383 18.70 4.09 2.66
N ARG A 384 17.42 4.43 2.92
CA ARG A 384 16.97 5.22 4.06
C ARG A 384 15.98 4.41 4.89
N HIS A 385 16.39 3.98 6.07
CA HIS A 385 15.59 3.13 6.97
C HIS A 385 15.14 3.94 8.19
N PHE A 386 13.90 4.41 8.21
CA PHE A 386 13.36 5.16 9.35
C PHE A 386 12.09 4.53 9.90
N VAL A 387 11.82 4.83 11.18
CA VAL A 387 10.64 4.31 11.89
C VAL A 387 9.36 4.93 11.34
N THR A 388 8.33 4.13 11.15
CA THR A 388 6.98 4.63 10.85
C THR A 388 5.99 4.04 11.85
N PHE A 389 4.72 3.86 11.49
CA PHE A 389 3.74 3.30 12.39
C PHE A 389 2.78 2.38 11.62
N ASN A 390 2.22 1.40 12.32
CA ASN A 390 1.11 0.62 11.79
C ASN A 390 -0.15 1.49 11.78
N ASP A 391 -0.66 1.83 10.60
CA ASP A 391 -1.75 2.77 10.45
C ASP A 391 -3.15 2.16 10.54
N LEU A 392 -3.25 0.84 10.66
CA LEU A 392 -4.49 0.11 10.85
C LEU A 392 -4.38 -0.84 12.04
N THR A 393 -5.27 -0.65 13.01
CA THR A 393 -5.37 -1.47 14.21
C THR A 393 -6.82 -1.91 14.41
N ALA A 394 -7.06 -2.85 15.33
CA ALA A 394 -8.43 -3.16 15.72
C ALA A 394 -9.12 -1.91 16.32
N PRO A 395 -10.46 -1.81 16.30
CA PRO A 395 -11.18 -0.59 16.69
C PRO A 395 -10.89 -0.06 18.10
N TRP A 396 -10.50 -0.93 19.04
CA TRP A 396 -10.16 -0.57 20.42
C TRP A 396 -8.67 -0.33 20.66
N GLU A 397 -7.81 -0.68 19.70
CA GLU A 397 -6.36 -0.55 19.82
C GLU A 397 -5.91 0.87 19.44
N LYS A 398 -4.89 1.36 20.15
CA LYS A 398 -4.23 2.62 19.80
C LYS A 398 -3.09 2.34 18.82
N SER A 399 -3.13 3.02 17.67
CA SER A 399 -2.03 3.12 16.72
C SER A 399 -1.01 4.16 17.22
N LEU A 400 -0.04 3.71 18.00
CA LEU A 400 1.07 4.55 18.48
C LEU A 400 2.15 4.68 17.39
N TYR A 401 2.90 5.79 17.44
CA TYR A 401 4.05 6.08 16.60
C TYR A 401 5.28 6.37 17.48
N TYR A 402 6.48 6.17 16.93
CA TYR A 402 7.72 6.21 17.71
C TYR A 402 8.31 7.62 17.88
N VAL A 403 7.98 8.57 17.00
CA VAL A 403 8.44 9.96 17.09
C VAL A 403 7.27 10.93 16.90
N PRO A 404 7.21 12.09 17.57
CA PRO A 404 8.24 12.67 18.44
C PRO A 404 8.45 11.91 19.76
N ALA A 405 9.72 11.79 20.17
CA ALA A 405 10.13 11.17 21.43
C ALA A 405 10.97 12.16 22.25
N THR A 406 10.47 12.58 23.41
CA THR A 406 11.15 13.57 24.26
C THR A 406 12.14 12.88 25.19
N CYS A 407 13.42 13.17 25.00
CA CYS A 407 14.49 12.79 25.90
C CYS A 407 14.67 13.90 26.95
N ASN A 408 14.73 13.53 28.24
CA ASN A 408 15.03 14.47 29.30
C ASN A 408 15.95 13.83 30.37
N PRO A 409 16.72 14.62 31.13
CA PRO A 409 17.65 14.09 32.13
C PRO A 409 16.99 13.41 33.34
N SER A 410 15.69 13.63 33.54
CA SER A 410 14.95 13.05 34.67
C SER A 410 14.39 11.66 34.37
N LYS A 411 14.34 11.25 33.11
CA LYS A 411 13.96 9.90 32.68
C LYS A 411 15.13 8.94 32.93
N SER A 412 14.83 7.83 33.61
CA SER A 412 15.79 6.74 33.84
C SER A 412 15.89 5.75 32.67
N GLU A 413 14.90 5.75 31.77
CA GLU A 413 14.81 4.83 30.64
C GLU A 413 15.14 5.54 29.32
N PRO A 414 15.89 4.88 28.41
CA PRO A 414 16.13 5.42 27.08
C PRO A 414 14.87 5.35 26.21
N GLU A 415 14.79 6.23 25.22
CA GLU A 415 13.87 6.07 24.09
C GLU A 415 14.41 4.97 23.17
N ILE A 416 13.58 4.01 22.79
CA ILE A 416 13.98 2.81 22.06
C ILE A 416 13.33 2.80 20.68
N PHE A 417 14.15 2.64 19.64
CA PHE A 417 13.73 2.59 18.25
C PHE A 417 14.17 1.29 17.61
N ARG A 418 13.21 0.56 17.02
CA ARG A 418 13.48 -0.65 16.26
C ARG A 418 13.48 -0.33 14.77
N ILE A 419 14.61 -0.51 14.10
CA ILE A 419 14.79 -0.19 12.68
C ILE A 419 15.24 -1.42 11.92
N ARG A 420 14.44 -1.86 10.94
CA ARG A 420 14.84 -2.91 10.00
C ARG A 420 15.69 -2.33 8.89
N THR A 421 16.92 -2.83 8.78
CA THR A 421 17.79 -2.56 7.63
C THR A 421 17.84 -3.73 6.66
N GLY A 422 17.41 -4.93 7.07
CA GLY A 422 17.70 -6.16 6.35
C GLY A 422 19.21 -6.35 6.14
N ARG A 423 19.56 -7.23 5.20
CA ARG A 423 20.95 -7.55 4.89
C ARG A 423 21.71 -6.33 4.41
N VAL A 424 22.96 -6.21 4.85
CA VAL A 424 23.83 -5.09 4.52
C VAL A 424 25.14 -5.62 3.94
N SER A 425 25.60 -5.02 2.83
CA SER A 425 26.90 -5.30 2.27
C SER A 425 27.99 -4.59 3.07
N ILE A 426 29.07 -5.31 3.41
CA ILE A 426 30.23 -4.79 4.16
C ILE A 426 30.97 -3.65 3.43
N ASN A 427 30.72 -3.46 2.13
CA ASN A 427 31.36 -2.44 1.31
C ASN A 427 30.66 -1.08 1.37
N LEU A 428 29.55 -0.97 2.10
CA LEU A 428 28.80 0.28 2.26
C LEU A 428 29.23 0.99 3.55
N HIS A 429 28.80 2.24 3.66
CA HIS A 429 28.87 3.01 4.89
C HIS A 429 27.48 3.13 5.51
N ALA A 430 27.43 3.21 6.83
CA ALA A 430 26.19 3.40 7.55
C ALA A 430 26.28 4.55 8.55
N TYR A 431 25.16 5.25 8.75
CA TYR A 431 25.03 6.40 9.64
C TYR A 431 23.69 6.34 10.37
N ILE A 432 23.65 6.85 11.58
CA ILE A 432 22.39 7.16 12.25
C ILE A 432 22.15 8.66 12.06
N GLN A 433 20.96 9.02 11.58
CA GLN A 433 20.56 10.41 11.38
C GLN A 433 19.31 10.71 12.21
N PHE A 434 19.34 11.87 12.87
CA PHE A 434 18.29 12.37 13.74
C PHE A 434 17.77 13.70 13.22
N GLY A 435 16.48 13.94 13.43
CA GLY A 435 15.90 15.27 13.53
C GLY A 435 15.65 15.56 15.00
N ILE A 436 16.19 16.67 15.51
CA ILE A 436 16.10 17.04 16.93
C ILE A 436 15.59 18.46 17.05
N ASP A 437 14.52 18.63 17.84
CA ASP A 437 14.08 19.94 18.31
C ASP A 437 14.57 20.13 19.75
N SER A 438 15.32 21.21 19.98
CA SER A 438 15.74 21.63 21.32
C SER A 438 15.57 23.14 21.49
N LYS A 439 15.29 23.57 22.73
CA LYS A 439 15.31 24.99 23.10
C LYS A 439 16.74 25.52 23.22
N GLU A 440 17.71 24.64 23.41
CA GLU A 440 19.13 24.96 23.53
C GLU A 440 19.83 24.54 22.22
N ASN A 441 20.26 25.51 21.42
CA ASN A 441 20.62 25.32 20.00
C ASN A 441 21.90 24.49 19.70
N ASN A 442 22.48 23.77 20.67
CA ASN A 442 23.72 23.02 20.52
C ASN A 442 23.66 21.69 21.29
N ILE A 443 23.15 20.65 20.64
CA ILE A 443 23.21 19.25 21.13
C ILE A 443 24.52 18.61 20.64
N CYS A 444 25.26 17.98 21.54
CA CYS A 444 26.52 17.26 21.25
C CYS A 444 26.56 15.86 21.87
N ASP A 445 27.67 15.14 21.70
CA ASP A 445 27.86 13.75 22.19
C ASP A 445 27.73 13.62 23.72
N GLU A 446 27.99 14.69 24.46
CA GLU A 446 27.80 14.73 25.92
C GLU A 446 26.32 14.83 26.32
N ASP A 447 25.46 15.30 25.41
CA ASP A 447 24.04 15.52 25.68
C ASP A 447 23.16 14.33 25.31
N ILE A 448 23.45 13.68 24.18
CA ILE A 448 22.71 12.50 23.70
C ILE A 448 23.63 11.30 23.64
N PHE A 449 23.25 10.23 24.35
CA PHE A 449 23.96 8.97 24.24
C PHE A 449 23.17 8.05 23.33
N ILE A 450 23.89 7.47 22.37
CA ILE A 450 23.33 6.65 21.32
C ILE A 450 23.96 5.27 21.43
N TYR A 451 23.13 4.24 21.61
CA TYR A 451 23.56 2.85 21.51
C TYR A 451 22.87 2.20 20.33
N LEU A 452 23.64 1.49 19.51
CA LEU A 452 23.14 0.66 18.42
C LEU A 452 23.52 -0.79 18.74
N ASN A 453 22.53 -1.66 18.96
CA ASN A 453 22.75 -3.06 19.33
C ASN A 453 23.75 -3.19 20.50
N SER A 454 23.52 -2.39 21.56
CA SER A 454 24.39 -2.30 22.76
C SER A 454 25.81 -1.79 22.52
N LYS A 455 26.12 -1.22 21.33
CA LYS A 455 27.39 -0.54 21.05
C LYS A 455 27.20 0.97 21.08
N ARG A 456 27.99 1.66 21.90
CA ARG A 456 27.98 3.13 21.96
C ARG A 456 28.45 3.72 20.63
N ILE A 457 27.67 4.65 20.10
CA ILE A 457 27.97 5.42 18.89
C ILE A 457 28.21 6.87 19.32
N ASN A 458 29.33 7.44 18.87
CA ASN A 458 29.72 8.83 19.13
C ASN A 458 29.99 9.54 17.79
N GLY A 459 30.38 10.81 17.85
CA GLY A 459 30.68 11.64 16.70
C GLY A 459 29.44 12.27 16.10
N LEU A 460 28.49 12.69 16.95
CA LEU A 460 27.33 13.46 16.53
C LEU A 460 27.78 14.80 15.95
N SER A 461 27.33 15.08 14.73
CA SER A 461 27.58 16.34 14.04
C SER A 461 26.28 16.90 13.49
N LYS A 462 26.06 18.21 13.63
CA LYS A 462 24.96 18.92 12.99
C LYS A 462 25.22 19.04 11.48
N ILE A 463 24.16 18.93 10.69
CA ILE A 463 24.15 19.13 9.23
C ILE A 463 23.19 20.27 8.90
N ASP A 464 23.64 21.23 8.10
CA ASP A 464 22.82 22.37 7.67
C ASP A 464 22.11 22.15 6.33
N GLU A 465 22.44 21.08 5.60
CA GLU A 465 21.74 20.74 4.36
C GLU A 465 20.26 20.43 4.61
N PRO A 466 19.33 20.91 3.76
CA PRO A 466 17.92 20.58 3.90
C PRO A 466 17.64 19.10 3.59
N ASP A 467 16.59 18.55 4.21
CA ASP A 467 16.06 17.21 3.89
C ASP A 467 14.57 17.27 3.56
N TYR A 468 14.12 16.31 2.76
CA TYR A 468 12.71 16.19 2.43
C TYR A 468 11.87 15.73 3.62
N TYR A 469 12.36 14.79 4.44
CA TYR A 469 11.63 14.22 5.58
C TYR A 469 11.93 14.93 6.90
N ILE A 470 13.16 15.41 7.10
CA ILE A 470 13.56 16.08 8.35
C ILE A 470 13.34 17.59 8.27
N LYS A 471 12.50 18.12 9.17
CA LYS A 471 12.19 19.56 9.27
C LYS A 471 12.87 20.26 10.43
N SER A 472 13.26 19.50 11.45
CA SER A 472 14.03 19.93 12.62
C SER A 472 15.52 20.01 12.32
N ASP A 473 16.31 20.45 13.30
CA ASP A 473 17.77 20.44 13.19
C ASP A 473 18.27 19.01 12.96
N ARG A 474 19.11 18.85 11.93
CA ARG A 474 19.61 17.55 11.51
C ARG A 474 20.93 17.23 12.18
N PHE A 475 21.01 16.04 12.76
CA PHE A 475 22.23 15.51 13.33
C PHE A 475 22.54 14.14 12.74
N ILE A 476 23.83 13.84 12.58
CA ILE A 476 24.28 12.55 12.05
C ILE A 476 25.45 12.04 12.89
N CYS A 477 25.53 10.73 13.08
CA CYS A 477 26.73 10.06 13.56
C CYS A 477 27.06 8.87 12.66
N LYS A 478 28.36 8.65 12.42
CA LYS A 478 28.83 7.54 11.58
C LYS A 478 28.86 6.27 12.40
N ILE A 479 28.32 5.18 11.85
CA ILE A 479 28.50 3.84 12.43
C ILE A 479 29.93 3.40 12.09
N PRO A 480 30.81 3.16 13.10
CA PRO A 480 32.24 2.98 12.87
C PRO A 480 32.55 1.68 12.13
N ASP A 481 31.76 0.64 12.38
CA ASP A 481 31.83 -0.65 11.70
C ASP A 481 30.41 -1.06 11.28
N ILE A 482 30.22 -1.26 9.97
CA ILE A 482 28.93 -1.65 9.41
C ILE A 482 28.52 -3.07 9.85
N GLY A 483 29.46 -3.90 10.31
CA GLY A 483 29.19 -5.21 10.90
C GLY A 483 28.42 -5.15 12.23
N ILE A 484 28.26 -3.97 12.83
CA ILE A 484 27.37 -3.76 13.99
C ILE A 484 25.89 -3.92 13.58
N LEU A 485 25.56 -3.68 12.32
CA LEU A 485 24.18 -3.79 11.83
C LEU A 485 23.77 -5.25 11.68
N ASN A 486 22.60 -5.55 12.22
CA ASN A 486 21.85 -6.78 11.98
C ASN A 486 20.70 -6.48 10.99
N ASP A 487 19.94 -7.50 10.58
CA ASP A 487 18.74 -7.30 9.77
C ASP A 487 17.70 -6.41 10.49
N ILE A 488 17.66 -6.50 11.83
CA ILE A 488 16.86 -5.68 12.74
C ILE A 488 17.79 -5.05 13.77
N ASN A 489 17.70 -3.73 13.94
CA ASN A 489 18.57 -2.98 14.83
C ASN A 489 17.75 -2.28 15.92
N ILE A 490 18.32 -2.23 17.11
CA ILE A 490 17.78 -1.46 18.24
C ILE A 490 18.68 -0.26 18.45
N ILE A 491 18.09 0.93 18.37
CA ILE A 491 18.72 2.18 18.77
C ILE A 491 18.12 2.60 20.11
N GLU A 492 18.99 2.85 21.08
CA GLU A 492 18.64 3.45 22.35
C GLU A 492 19.19 4.88 22.36
N ALA A 493 18.34 5.85 22.65
CA ALA A 493 18.72 7.25 22.78
C ALA A 493 18.28 7.78 24.15
N TRP A 494 19.21 8.35 24.90
CA TRP A 494 18.90 9.00 26.18
C TRP A 494 19.49 10.40 26.24
N SER A 495 19.01 11.20 27.19
CA SER A 495 19.69 12.42 27.63
C SER A 495 20.09 12.33 29.10
N LEU A 496 21.24 12.88 29.45
CA LEU A 496 21.66 13.08 30.86
C LEU A 496 21.84 14.55 31.25
N THR A 497 21.79 15.47 30.28
CA THR A 497 22.15 16.88 30.52
C THR A 497 21.05 17.85 30.09
N LYS A 498 20.37 17.60 28.97
CA LYS A 498 19.42 18.55 28.34
C LYS A 498 18.09 17.92 27.96
N GLU A 499 17.03 18.71 27.93
CA GLU A 499 15.77 18.27 27.33
C GLU A 499 15.77 18.55 25.82
N PHE A 500 15.41 17.54 25.02
CA PHE A 500 15.22 17.68 23.57
C PHE A 500 14.20 16.65 23.07
N THR A 501 13.66 16.87 21.88
CA THR A 501 12.70 15.96 21.25
C THR A 501 13.25 15.43 19.94
N ILE A 502 13.39 14.11 19.85
CA ILE A 502 13.71 13.41 18.60
C ILE A 502 12.43 13.40 17.76
N THR A 503 12.43 14.13 16.65
CA THR A 503 11.31 14.23 15.70
C THR A 503 11.50 13.37 14.46
N HIS A 504 12.71 12.88 14.22
CA HIS A 504 13.04 11.92 13.16
C HIS A 504 14.20 11.03 13.60
N ILE A 505 14.18 9.76 13.23
CA ILE A 505 15.34 8.87 13.41
C ILE A 505 15.43 7.85 12.28
N GLU A 506 16.62 7.69 11.71
CA GLU A 506 16.87 6.76 10.62
C GLU A 506 18.27 6.17 10.62
N ILE A 507 18.42 5.00 9.99
CA ILE A 507 19.70 4.44 9.57
C ILE A 507 19.84 4.67 8.06
N LEU A 508 20.86 5.43 7.68
CA LEU A 508 21.27 5.64 6.29
C LEU A 508 22.33 4.61 5.91
N ILE A 509 22.20 3.99 4.74
CA ILE A 509 23.19 3.07 4.18
C ILE A 509 23.55 3.56 2.77
N CYS A 510 24.83 3.79 2.47
CA CYS A 510 25.26 4.35 1.17
C CYS A 510 26.67 3.92 0.72
N ASN A 511 26.96 3.96 -0.59
CA ASN A 511 28.23 3.49 -1.17
C ASN A 511 29.46 4.35 -0.85
N LYS A 512 29.28 5.65 -0.60
CA LYS A 512 30.29 6.64 -0.16
C LYS A 512 29.54 7.96 0.00
N ARG A 513 29.99 8.82 0.93
CA ARG A 513 29.41 10.12 1.25
C ARG A 513 29.42 11.02 -0.01
N LYS A 514 28.40 10.96 -0.87
CA LYS A 514 28.19 11.95 -1.92
C LYS A 514 27.74 13.24 -1.24
N GLY A 515 28.69 14.11 -0.89
CA GLY A 515 28.42 15.53 -0.62
C GLY A 515 27.90 15.95 0.76
N TRP A 516 27.73 15.05 1.75
CA TRP A 516 27.24 15.40 3.11
C TRP A 516 28.36 15.81 4.09
N CYS A 517 29.49 16.25 3.54
CA CYS A 517 30.60 16.87 4.27
C CYS A 517 31.36 17.73 3.25
N LYS A 518 31.07 19.02 3.27
CA LYS A 518 32.13 20.02 3.26
C LYS A 518 31.96 20.91 4.48
#